data_AF-A0A2E7EVD4-F1
#
_entry.id   AF-A0A2E7EVD4-F1
#
_cell.length_a   1.000
_cell.length_b   1.000
_cell.length_c   1.000
_cell.angle_alpha   90.00
_cell.angle_beta   90.00
_cell.angle_gamma   90.00
#
_symmetry.space_group_name_H-M   'P 1'
#
loop_
_entity.id
_entity.type
_entity.pdbx_description
1 polymer ?
#
loop_
_entity_poly.entity_id
_entity_poly.type
_entity_poly.pdbx_seq_one_letter_code
_entity_poly.pdbx_strand_id
1 'polypeptide(L)'
;MASLKHMTFIVPVLALSFFQPAMAQRSLDADDAALCSAALDLARGWPGMMISQHAKYVQASDWFQTQGIAANEIYFENQLELYIAALTEARDSGDTQFRTVVEGCETYYDTSRTD
;
A
#
# COMPACT_ATOMS: atom_id res chain seq x y z
N MET A 1 47.35 8.19 46.30
CA MET A 1 48.38 7.95 45.26
C MET A 1 48.09 6.61 44.58
N ALA A 2 48.50 6.47 43.32
CA ALA A 2 48.11 5.48 42.28
C ALA A 2 46.81 5.89 41.53
N SER A 3 46.77 6.34 40.27
CA SER A 3 47.52 6.13 39.00
C SER A 3 47.05 4.93 38.16
N LEU A 4 46.60 5.26 36.92
CA LEU A 4 46.35 4.44 35.72
C LEU A 4 45.18 3.42 35.80
N LYS A 5 44.31 3.24 34.79
CA LYS A 5 44.50 3.27 33.32
C LYS A 5 43.25 3.81 32.59
N HIS A 6 43.50 4.56 31.52
CA HIS A 6 42.50 4.83 30.48
C HIS A 6 42.25 3.54 29.68
N MET A 7 41.00 3.08 29.63
CA MET A 7 40.53 2.15 28.62
C MET A 7 39.63 2.93 27.68
N THR A 8 40.18 3.33 26.54
CA THR A 8 39.42 3.75 25.36
C THR A 8 38.59 2.56 24.88
N PHE A 9 37.32 2.54 25.26
CA PHE A 9 36.35 1.64 24.65
C PHE A 9 36.04 2.18 23.25
N ILE A 10 36.49 1.42 22.26
CA ILE A 10 36.08 1.57 20.87
C ILE A 10 34.57 1.30 20.83
N VAL A 11 33.79 2.34 20.57
CA VAL A 11 32.35 2.21 20.30
C VAL A 11 32.23 1.50 18.95
N PRO A 12 31.67 0.28 18.87
CA PRO A 12 31.31 -0.27 17.60
C PRO A 12 30.07 0.48 17.13
N VAL A 13 30.26 1.40 16.19
CA VAL A 13 29.19 1.90 15.31
C VAL A 13 28.82 0.73 14.40
N LEU A 14 28.07 -0.22 14.94
CA LEU A 14 27.64 -1.42 14.23
C LEU A 14 26.13 -1.35 14.02
N ALA A 15 25.81 -1.23 12.73
CA ALA A 15 24.55 -1.56 12.11
C ALA A 15 23.35 -0.71 12.57
N LEU A 16 23.19 0.41 11.85
CA LEU A 16 21.88 0.87 11.39
C LEU A 16 21.02 -0.34 11.03
N SER A 17 20.18 -0.72 11.99
CA SER A 17 19.13 -1.71 11.80
C SER A 17 18.03 -1.02 11.00
N PHE A 18 18.29 -0.77 9.72
CA PHE A 18 17.25 -0.59 8.73
C PHE A 18 16.57 -1.96 8.58
N PHE A 19 15.69 -2.28 9.52
CA PHE A 19 14.61 -3.20 9.26
C PHE A 19 13.71 -2.49 8.24
N GLN A 20 14.11 -2.52 6.98
CA GLN A 20 13.12 -2.53 5.91
C GLN A 20 12.27 -3.77 6.20
N PRO A 21 10.93 -3.65 6.31
CA PRO A 21 10.14 -4.84 6.15
C PRO A 21 10.43 -5.30 4.72
N ALA A 22 11.25 -6.36 4.60
CA ALA A 22 11.16 -7.25 3.47
C ALA A 22 9.74 -7.83 3.57
N MET A 23 8.77 -7.09 3.04
CA MET A 23 7.47 -7.64 2.74
C MET A 23 7.76 -8.66 1.66
N ALA A 24 7.98 -9.91 2.07
CA ALA A 24 7.79 -11.03 1.17
C ALA A 24 6.46 -10.75 0.49
N GLN A 25 6.49 -10.57 -0.83
CA GLN A 25 5.35 -10.26 -1.68
C GLN A 25 4.24 -11.25 -1.31
N ARG A 26 3.35 -10.86 -0.39
CA ARG A 26 2.21 -11.71 -0.02
C ARG A 26 1.43 -11.81 -1.32
N SER A 27 1.18 -13.05 -1.77
CA SER A 27 0.36 -13.25 -2.96
C SER A 27 -0.92 -12.46 -2.75
N LEU A 28 -1.16 -11.50 -3.63
CA LEU A 28 -2.35 -10.66 -3.58
C LEU A 28 -3.57 -11.58 -3.57
N ASP A 29 -4.33 -11.58 -2.48
CA ASP A 29 -5.56 -12.35 -2.37
C ASP A 29 -6.75 -11.54 -2.90
N ALA A 30 -7.89 -12.21 -3.08
CA ALA A 30 -9.09 -11.60 -3.64
C ALA A 30 -9.67 -10.47 -2.76
N ASP A 31 -9.42 -10.49 -1.44
CA ASP A 31 -9.87 -9.44 -0.51
C ASP A 31 -9.04 -8.16 -0.70
N ASP A 32 -7.71 -8.31 -0.62
CA ASP A 32 -6.76 -7.21 -0.80
C ASP A 32 -6.90 -6.58 -2.20
N ALA A 33 -7.12 -7.42 -3.23
CA ALA A 33 -7.38 -6.98 -4.59
C ALA A 33 -8.67 -6.15 -4.70
N ALA A 34 -9.75 -6.58 -4.06
CA ALA A 34 -11.02 -5.86 -4.06
C ALA A 34 -10.90 -4.50 -3.36
N LEU A 35 -10.25 -4.46 -2.19
CA LEU A 35 -9.99 -3.23 -1.46
C LEU A 35 -9.21 -2.23 -2.32
N CYS A 36 -8.12 -2.69 -2.95
CA CYS A 36 -7.25 -1.82 -3.73
C CYS A 36 -7.86 -1.37 -5.06
N SER A 37 -8.61 -2.24 -5.75
CA SER A 37 -9.37 -1.85 -6.93
C SER A 37 -10.39 -0.77 -6.59
N ALA A 38 -11.19 -0.97 -5.54
CA ALA A 38 -12.18 0.02 -5.09
C ALA A 38 -11.53 1.37 -4.71
N ALA A 39 -10.45 1.34 -3.92
CA ALA A 39 -9.78 2.55 -3.46
C ALA A 39 -9.24 3.40 -4.62
N LEU A 40 -8.53 2.77 -5.56
CA LEU A 40 -7.91 3.46 -6.68
C LEU A 40 -8.94 3.94 -7.71
N ASP A 41 -10.01 3.17 -7.95
CA ASP A 41 -11.11 3.61 -8.80
C ASP A 41 -11.83 4.84 -8.24
N LEU A 42 -12.04 4.89 -6.92
CA LEU A 42 -12.63 6.05 -6.26
C LEU A 42 -11.68 7.26 -6.25
N ALA A 43 -10.38 7.03 -6.10
CA ALA A 43 -9.38 8.09 -6.01
C ALA A 43 -9.11 8.79 -7.34
N ARG A 44 -9.38 8.16 -8.50
CA ARG A 44 -9.18 8.77 -9.83
C ARG A 44 -10.00 10.06 -10.03
N GLY A 45 -11.06 10.25 -9.24
CA GLY A 45 -11.92 11.43 -9.25
C GLY A 45 -11.44 12.59 -8.35
N TRP A 46 -10.28 12.49 -7.71
CA TRP A 46 -9.80 13.52 -6.79
C TRP A 46 -9.53 14.87 -7.48
N PRO A 47 -9.98 15.99 -6.86
CA PRO A 47 -9.73 17.31 -7.40
C PRO A 47 -8.24 17.64 -7.39
N GLY A 48 -7.76 18.22 -8.48
CA GLY A 48 -6.35 18.62 -8.61
C GLY A 48 -5.39 17.49 -8.99
N MET A 49 -5.89 16.29 -9.31
CA MET A 49 -5.06 15.19 -9.79
C MET A 49 -4.48 15.47 -11.19
N MET A 50 -3.19 15.19 -11.34
CA MET A 50 -2.53 15.27 -12.65
C MET A 50 -3.02 14.14 -13.58
N ILE A 51 -3.08 14.40 -14.89
CA ILE A 51 -3.51 13.41 -15.89
C ILE A 51 -2.70 12.11 -15.80
N SER A 52 -1.39 12.21 -15.55
CA SER A 52 -0.51 11.05 -15.38
C SER A 52 -0.88 10.20 -14.18
N GLN A 53 -1.27 10.82 -13.07
CA GLN A 53 -1.69 10.11 -11.86
C GLN A 53 -3.08 9.49 -12.03
N HIS A 54 -3.99 10.18 -12.70
CA HIS A 54 -5.29 9.61 -13.07
C HIS A 54 -5.11 8.34 -13.91
N ALA A 55 -4.26 8.40 -14.95
CA ALA A 55 -3.97 7.24 -15.80
C ALA A 55 -3.34 6.09 -15.01
N LYS A 56 -2.45 6.40 -14.06
CA LYS A 56 -1.86 5.41 -13.16
C LYS A 56 -2.93 4.71 -12.31
N TYR A 57 -3.86 5.46 -11.72
CA TYR A 57 -4.89 4.88 -10.85
C TYR A 57 -5.88 4.01 -11.62
N VAL A 58 -6.24 4.40 -12.85
CA VAL A 58 -7.02 3.53 -13.75
C VAL A 58 -6.29 2.23 -14.01
N GLN A 59 -5.02 2.31 -14.42
CA GLN A 59 -4.24 1.11 -14.72
C GLN A 59 -4.04 0.21 -13.50
N ALA A 60 -3.81 0.81 -12.33
CA ALA A 60 -3.62 0.08 -11.09
C ALA A 60 -4.92 -0.61 -10.64
N SER A 61 -6.06 0.09 -10.70
CA SER A 61 -7.38 -0.49 -10.42
C SER A 61 -7.68 -1.69 -11.32
N ASP A 62 -7.48 -1.57 -12.63
CA ASP A 62 -7.70 -2.64 -13.61
C ASP A 62 -6.80 -3.85 -13.34
N TRP A 63 -5.55 -3.61 -12.92
CA TRP A 63 -4.62 -4.67 -12.55
C TRP A 63 -5.10 -5.42 -11.31
N PHE A 64 -5.48 -4.71 -10.23
CA PHE A 64 -6.02 -5.34 -9.03
C PHE A 64 -7.29 -6.14 -9.32
N GLN A 65 -8.19 -5.60 -10.15
CA GLN A 65 -9.38 -6.34 -10.59
C GLN A 65 -9.02 -7.65 -11.29
N THR A 66 -8.05 -7.60 -12.21
CA THR A 66 -7.57 -8.80 -12.92
C THR A 66 -7.00 -9.84 -11.95
N GLN A 67 -6.18 -9.41 -10.97
CA GLN A 67 -5.60 -10.31 -9.98
C GLN A 67 -6.66 -10.91 -9.05
N GLY A 68 -7.61 -10.09 -8.60
CA GLY A 68 -8.69 -10.53 -7.70
C GLY A 68 -9.61 -11.56 -8.35
N ILE A 69 -10.00 -11.33 -9.61
CA ILE A 69 -10.77 -12.29 -10.41
C ILE A 69 -10.00 -13.61 -10.58
N ALA A 70 -8.71 -13.53 -10.91
CA ALA A 70 -7.86 -14.71 -11.06
C ALA A 70 -7.68 -15.50 -9.75
N ALA A 71 -7.68 -14.80 -8.60
CA ALA A 71 -7.57 -15.43 -7.28
C ALA A 71 -8.87 -16.11 -6.85
N ASN A 72 -10.01 -15.39 -6.89
CA ASN A 72 -11.34 -15.90 -6.57
C ASN A 72 -12.42 -14.88 -6.98
N GLU A 73 -12.95 -15.00 -8.20
CA GLU A 73 -13.96 -14.09 -8.78
C GLU A 73 -15.17 -13.82 -7.88
N ILE A 74 -15.87 -14.88 -7.42
CA ILE A 74 -17.10 -14.70 -6.61
C ILE A 74 -16.79 -13.96 -5.32
N TYR A 75 -15.69 -14.30 -4.65
CA TYR A 75 -15.33 -13.63 -3.40
C TYR A 75 -14.88 -12.19 -3.65
N PHE A 76 -14.07 -11.95 -4.68
CA PHE A 76 -13.63 -10.62 -5.11
C PHE A 76 -14.82 -9.70 -5.38
N GLU A 77 -15.80 -10.13 -6.18
CA GLU A 77 -16.96 -9.30 -6.53
C GLU A 77 -17.78 -8.91 -5.29
N ASN A 78 -18.00 -9.86 -4.37
CA ASN A 78 -18.69 -9.60 -3.11
C ASN A 78 -17.94 -8.59 -2.24
N GLN A 79 -16.61 -8.71 -2.13
CA GLN A 79 -15.82 -7.75 -1.35
C GLN A 79 -15.73 -6.38 -2.04
N LEU A 80 -15.66 -6.35 -3.37
CA LEU A 80 -15.56 -5.11 -4.15
C LEU A 80 -16.77 -4.21 -3.89
N GLU A 81 -17.97 -4.76 -3.88
CA GLU A 81 -19.19 -4.01 -3.56
C GLU A 81 -19.13 -3.41 -2.14
N LEU A 82 -18.70 -4.20 -1.16
CA LEU A 82 -18.58 -3.76 0.24
C LEU A 82 -17.55 -2.63 0.39
N TYR A 83 -16.39 -2.77 -0.25
CA TYR A 83 -15.33 -1.76 -0.16
C TYR A 83 -15.69 -0.47 -0.93
N ILE A 84 -16.38 -0.55 -2.06
CA ILE A 84 -16.86 0.67 -2.76
C ILE A 84 -17.77 1.46 -1.82
N ALA A 85 -18.72 0.81 -1.14
CA ALA A 85 -19.62 1.48 -0.20
C ALA A 85 -18.85 2.11 0.98
N ALA A 86 -18.01 1.33 1.65
CA ALA A 86 -17.25 1.80 2.82
C ALA A 86 -16.25 2.91 2.50
N LEU A 87 -15.53 2.79 1.38
CA LEU A 87 -14.53 3.79 0.97
C LEU A 87 -15.18 5.06 0.41
N THR A 88 -16.39 4.96 -0.17
CA THR A 88 -17.18 6.15 -0.54
C THR A 88 -17.56 6.94 0.71
N GLU A 89 -18.07 6.28 1.76
CA GLU A 89 -18.38 6.92 3.04
C GLU A 89 -17.14 7.55 3.69
N ALA A 90 -16.01 6.83 3.71
CA ALA A 90 -14.75 7.33 4.25
C ALA A 90 -14.25 8.56 3.45
N ARG A 91 -14.33 8.53 2.13
CA ARG A 91 -13.97 9.67 1.26
C ARG A 91 -14.84 10.88 1.54
N ASP A 92 -16.16 10.70 1.59
CA ASP A 92 -17.13 11.79 1.67
C ASP A 92 -17.16 12.42 3.08
N SER A 93 -16.81 11.66 4.12
CA SER A 93 -16.63 12.15 5.49
C SER A 93 -15.26 12.78 5.75
N GLY A 94 -14.31 12.67 4.81
CA GLY A 94 -12.94 13.16 4.98
C GLY A 94 -12.09 12.30 5.91
N ASP A 95 -12.47 11.03 6.12
CA ASP A 95 -11.69 10.08 6.91
C ASP A 95 -10.33 9.83 6.25
N THR A 96 -9.28 9.99 7.05
CA THR A 96 -7.90 9.73 6.64
C THR A 96 -7.66 8.29 6.18
N GLN A 97 -8.48 7.33 6.62
CA GLN A 97 -8.38 5.93 6.23
C GLN A 97 -8.49 5.77 4.72
N PHE A 98 -9.37 6.53 4.04
CA PHE A 98 -9.48 6.47 2.58
C PHE A 98 -8.15 6.80 1.91
N ARG A 99 -7.52 7.91 2.31
CA ARG A 99 -6.22 8.32 1.76
C ARG A 99 -5.12 7.30 2.07
N THR A 100 -5.08 6.76 3.28
CA THR A 100 -4.10 5.74 3.67
C THR A 100 -4.23 4.47 2.83
N VAL A 101 -5.46 4.01 2.53
CA VAL A 101 -5.68 2.85 1.67
C VAL A 101 -5.21 3.14 0.23
N VAL A 102 -5.54 4.31 -0.32
CA VAL A 102 -5.10 4.71 -1.67
C VAL A 102 -3.57 4.71 -1.78
N GLU A 103 -2.87 5.35 -0.84
CA GLU A 103 -1.40 5.41 -0.81
C GLU A 103 -0.76 4.01 -0.66
N GLY A 104 -1.35 3.15 0.18
CA GLY A 104 -0.91 1.77 0.36
C GLY A 104 -1.05 0.94 -0.91
N CYS A 105 -2.21 1.03 -1.58
CA CYS A 105 -2.48 0.30 -2.82
C CYS A 105 -1.65 0.82 -4.00
N GLU A 106 -1.41 2.13 -4.08
CA GLU A 106 -0.48 2.70 -5.05
C GLU A 106 0.95 2.17 -4.84
N THR A 107 1.43 2.16 -3.60
CA THR A 107 2.76 1.62 -3.25
C THR A 107 2.87 0.14 -3.59
N TYR A 108 1.83 -0.65 -3.29
CA TYR A 108 1.78 -2.06 -3.63
C TYR A 108 1.87 -2.27 -5.14
N TYR A 109 1.08 -1.53 -5.92
CA TYR A 109 1.09 -1.63 -7.37
C TYR A 109 2.46 -1.29 -7.98
N ASP A 110 3.09 -0.21 -7.50
CA ASP A 110 4.41 0.22 -8.00
C ASP A 110 5.49 -0.82 -7.73
N THR A 111 5.48 -1.42 -6.54
CA THR A 111 6.48 -2.43 -6.14
C THR A 111 6.24 -3.79 -6.81
N SER A 112 4.98 -4.14 -7.08
CA SER A 112 4.61 -5.40 -7.74
C SER A 112 4.90 -5.45 -9.23
N ARG A 113 5.05 -4.28 -9.88
CA ARG A 113 5.36 -4.16 -11.32
C ARG A 113 6.86 -4.08 -11.64
N THR A 114 7.70 -3.93 -10.63
CA THR A 114 9.15 -3.85 -10.80
C THR A 114 9.86 -5.20 -10.83
N ASP A 115 9.14 -6.30 -10.61
CA ASP A 115 9.59 -7.69 -10.76
C ASP A 115 9.06 -8.32 -12.06
#